data_AF-A0A4S8KYD0-F1
#
_entry.id   AF-A0A4S8KYD0-F1
#
_cell.length_a   1.000
_cell.length_b   1.000
_cell.length_c   1.000
_cell.angle_alpha   90.00
_cell.angle_beta   90.00
_cell.angle_gamma   90.00
#
_symmetry.space_group_name_H-M   'P 1'
#
loop_
_entity.id
_entity.type
_entity.pdbx_description
1 polymer ?
#
loop_
_entity_poly.entity_id
_entity_poly.type
_entity_poly.pdbx_seq_one_letter_code
_entity_poly.pdbx_strand_id
1 'polypeptide(L)'
;MTYLLRCNSDVTSLLSGTAIKAVVAYVSDYVTKWSLNTHVIFDVIKTILTRNTELISGSATRQEKVRRLITQMVNLLAVRMELGAPMICMYLLDYPDHYTSHEFRPFYWKSYVTEVQKSWNLEQSNDHKVVLIKKKGRICGLSKVYDYIYRPSELENMSLYNWIVRCERVNIPKNSTAKKHNQENNSFDDTDIDEDLLPFIYGHPLADTHAIRLSPVNNALVPNFIGPGLPRRSKGDHEYYCLTM
;
A
#
# COMPACT_ATOMS: atom_id res chain seq x y z
N MET A 1 17.86 -27.37 -1.58
CA MET A 1 18.01 -26.65 -0.30
C MET A 1 19.44 -26.72 0.20
N THR A 2 19.97 -27.90 0.57
CA THR A 2 21.35 -28.08 1.09
C THR A 2 22.44 -27.57 0.13
N TYR A 3 22.27 -27.79 -1.18
CA TYR A 3 23.16 -27.25 -2.21
C TYR A 3 23.18 -25.71 -2.26
N LEU A 4 22.03 -25.06 -2.03
CA LEU A 4 21.90 -23.60 -2.05
C LEU A 4 22.41 -22.96 -0.75
N LEU A 5 22.10 -23.56 0.40
CA LEU A 5 22.42 -23.03 1.72
C LEU A 5 23.84 -23.42 2.19
N ARG A 6 24.50 -24.39 1.53
CA ARG A 6 25.84 -24.91 1.87
C ARG A 6 26.02 -25.28 3.34
N CYS A 7 24.93 -25.65 4.02
CA CYS A 7 24.92 -26.08 5.41
C CYS A 7 23.88 -27.20 5.60
N ASN A 8 24.04 -27.99 6.67
CA ASN A 8 23.01 -28.95 7.08
C ASN A 8 21.77 -28.18 7.54
N SER A 9 20.64 -28.40 6.88
CA SER A 9 19.37 -27.78 7.23
C SER A 9 18.33 -28.86 7.47
N ASP A 10 17.75 -28.90 8.66
CA ASP A 10 16.58 -29.72 8.95
C ASP A 10 15.33 -29.04 8.38
N VAL A 11 14.61 -29.76 7.53
CA VAL A 11 13.37 -29.27 6.90
C VAL A 11 12.20 -30.07 7.43
N THR A 12 11.23 -29.37 8.02
CA THR A 12 9.98 -29.96 8.46
C THR A 12 8.85 -29.54 7.53
N SER A 13 8.15 -30.52 6.94
CA SER A 13 6.98 -30.24 6.10
C SER A 13 5.76 -29.92 6.96
N LEU A 14 5.15 -28.75 6.74
CA LEU A 14 3.91 -28.34 7.42
C LEU A 14 2.71 -28.56 6.49
N LEU A 15 2.01 -29.67 6.70
CA LEU A 15 0.86 -30.08 5.84
C LEU A 15 -0.49 -29.49 6.28
N SER A 16 -0.56 -28.89 7.49
CA SER A 16 -1.80 -28.33 8.04
C SER A 16 -1.77 -26.81 8.04
N GLY A 17 -2.83 -26.17 7.51
CA GLY A 17 -2.98 -24.72 7.53
C GLY A 17 -2.97 -24.12 8.94
N THR A 18 -3.44 -24.86 9.95
CA THR A 18 -3.38 -24.43 11.35
C THR A 18 -1.94 -24.41 11.87
N ALA A 19 -1.15 -25.44 11.53
CA ALA A 19 0.26 -25.51 11.91
C ALA A 19 1.07 -24.38 11.25
N ILE A 20 0.81 -24.11 9.96
CA ILE A 20 1.43 -22.97 9.25
C ILE A 20 1.09 -21.65 9.96
N LYS A 21 -0.19 -21.41 10.27
CA LYS A 21 -0.60 -20.19 10.99
C LYS A 21 0.07 -20.04 12.34
N ALA A 22 0.17 -21.13 13.11
CA ALA A 22 0.84 -21.12 14.41
C ALA A 22 2.32 -20.78 14.31
N VAL A 23 3.03 -21.37 13.34
CA VAL A 23 4.45 -21.08 13.11
C VAL A 23 4.65 -19.65 12.62
N VAL A 24 3.83 -19.18 11.67
CA VAL A 24 3.89 -17.78 11.20
C VAL A 24 3.62 -16.81 12.34
N ALA A 25 2.63 -17.07 13.18
CA ALA A 25 2.33 -16.24 14.35
C ALA A 25 3.51 -16.24 15.35
N TYR A 26 4.11 -17.39 15.63
CA TYR A 26 5.27 -17.49 16.52
C TYR A 26 6.49 -16.73 15.98
N VAL A 27 6.82 -16.92 14.70
CA VAL A 27 7.92 -16.19 14.04
C VAL A 27 7.63 -14.70 14.05
N SER A 28 6.39 -14.29 13.74
CA SER A 28 5.99 -12.89 13.76
C SER A 28 6.11 -12.29 15.17
N ASP A 29 5.67 -12.99 16.21
CA ASP A 29 5.78 -12.55 17.61
C ASP A 29 7.25 -12.38 18.02
N TYR A 30 8.11 -13.31 17.58
CA TYR A 30 9.54 -13.21 17.82
C TYR A 30 10.20 -12.04 17.08
N VAL A 31 9.87 -11.84 15.80
CA VAL A 31 10.43 -10.74 14.98
C VAL A 31 9.90 -9.38 15.44
N THR A 32 8.64 -9.30 15.85
CA THR A 32 8.01 -8.06 16.35
C THR A 32 8.26 -7.82 17.83
N LYS A 33 9.05 -8.68 18.49
CA LYS A 33 9.45 -8.49 19.87
C LYS A 33 10.13 -7.14 20.00
N TRP A 34 9.56 -6.28 20.84
CA TRP A 34 10.01 -4.92 21.00
C TRP A 34 11.48 -4.90 21.42
N SER A 35 12.29 -4.05 20.77
CA SER A 35 13.72 -3.91 21.09
C SER A 35 13.95 -3.36 22.50
N LEU A 36 12.98 -2.61 23.05
CA LEU A 36 13.01 -2.10 24.41
C LEU A 36 11.89 -2.72 25.26
N ASN A 37 12.27 -3.24 26.43
CA ASN A 37 11.28 -3.66 27.41
C ASN A 37 10.53 -2.46 27.97
N THR A 38 9.22 -2.61 28.20
CA THR A 38 8.34 -1.54 28.71
C THR A 38 8.84 -0.91 30.01
N HIS A 39 9.43 -1.71 30.91
CA HIS A 39 9.98 -1.21 32.17
C HIS A 39 11.18 -0.26 31.97
N VAL A 40 11.99 -0.48 30.92
CA VAL A 40 13.11 0.41 30.57
C VAL A 40 12.57 1.76 30.07
N ILE A 41 11.49 1.74 29.27
CA ILE A 41 10.82 2.95 28.79
C ILE A 41 10.33 3.78 29.99
N PHE A 42 9.63 3.14 30.93
CA PHE A 42 9.13 3.81 32.13
C PHE A 42 10.24 4.34 33.03
N ASP A 43 11.35 3.61 33.17
CA ASP A 43 12.52 4.08 33.93
C ASP A 43 13.14 5.34 33.30
N VAL A 44 13.25 5.40 31.97
CA VAL A 44 13.74 6.58 31.24
C VAL A 44 12.81 7.78 31.44
N ILE A 45 11.50 7.57 31.30
CA ILE A 45 10.50 8.63 31.52
C ILE A 45 10.60 9.15 32.95
N LYS A 46 10.63 8.25 33.95
CA LYS A 46 10.76 8.62 35.36
C LYS A 46 12.03 9.42 35.61
N THR A 47 13.17 8.94 35.12
CA THR A 47 14.49 9.58 35.29
C THR A 47 14.51 11.01 34.73
N ILE A 48 13.87 11.24 33.59
CA ILE A 48 13.86 12.57 32.96
C ILE A 48 12.88 13.50 33.64
N LEU A 49 11.72 13.01 34.06
CA LEU A 49 10.74 13.81 34.80
C LEU A 49 11.30 14.23 36.17
N THR A 50 12.01 13.35 36.87
CA THR A 50 12.63 13.68 38.17
C THR A 50 13.80 14.63 38.05
N ARG A 51 14.61 14.54 36.97
CA ARG A 51 15.74 15.47 36.73
C ARG A 51 15.33 16.87 36.29
N ASN A 52 14.14 17.03 35.71
CA ASN A 52 13.67 18.30 35.15
C ASN A 52 12.50 18.91 35.94
N THR A 53 12.37 18.60 37.23
CA THR A 53 11.31 19.14 38.10
C THR A 53 11.28 20.67 38.12
N GLU A 54 12.44 21.31 38.15
CA GLU A 54 12.59 22.78 38.09
C GLU A 54 12.16 23.36 36.74
N LEU A 55 12.43 22.64 35.65
CA LEU A 55 12.02 23.06 34.30
C LEU A 55 10.51 22.95 34.13
N ILE A 56 9.89 21.94 34.77
CA ILE A 56 8.45 21.75 34.79
C ILE A 56 7.77 22.86 35.60
N SER A 57 8.34 23.24 36.75
CA SER A 57 7.83 24.31 37.61
C SER A 57 8.19 25.75 37.17
N GLY A 58 9.14 25.91 36.24
CA GLY A 58 9.58 27.21 35.74
C GLY A 58 8.54 27.96 34.89
N SER A 59 8.87 29.19 34.46
CA SER A 59 7.95 30.08 33.70
C SER A 59 7.98 29.90 32.18
N ALA A 60 8.80 28.98 31.66
CA ALA A 60 8.93 28.75 30.21
C ALA A 60 7.58 28.36 29.56
N THR A 61 7.46 28.66 28.27
CA THR A 61 6.26 28.29 27.50
C THR A 61 6.08 26.77 27.48
N ARG A 62 4.82 26.31 27.55
CA ARG A 62 4.48 24.88 27.58
C ARG A 62 5.10 24.12 26.39
N GLN A 63 5.12 24.73 25.22
CA GLN A 63 5.67 24.14 24.00
C GLN A 63 7.18 23.88 24.11
N GLU A 64 7.92 24.84 24.67
CA GLU A 64 9.36 24.70 24.87
C GLU A 64 9.70 23.63 25.91
N LYS A 65 8.93 23.57 27.00
CA LYS A 65 9.05 22.51 28.02
C LYS A 65 8.85 21.12 27.42
N VAL A 66 7.77 20.94 26.65
CA VAL A 66 7.45 19.64 26.02
C VAL A 66 8.53 19.25 25.02
N ARG A 67 8.98 20.18 24.17
CA ARG A 67 10.03 19.90 23.19
C ARG A 67 11.30 19.42 23.88
N ARG A 68 11.75 20.11 24.93
CA ARG A 68 12.97 19.73 25.66
C ARG A 68 12.85 18.39 26.37
N LEU A 69 11.71 18.12 27.02
CA LEU A 69 11.46 16.83 27.69
C LEU A 69 11.45 15.68 26.68
N ILE A 70 10.73 15.82 25.56
CA ILE A 70 10.67 14.77 24.53
C ILE A 70 12.05 14.53 23.92
N THR A 71 12.81 15.59 23.60
CA THR A 71 14.17 15.43 23.06
C THR A 71 15.07 14.67 24.02
N GLN A 72 15.04 15.00 25.32
CA GLN A 72 15.81 14.26 26.33
C GLN A 72 15.36 12.79 26.44
N MET A 73 14.05 12.54 26.36
CA MET A 73 13.49 11.17 26.40
C MET A 73 13.95 10.36 25.21
N VAL A 74 13.84 10.90 24.00
CA VAL A 74 14.29 10.23 22.77
C VAL A 74 15.79 9.96 22.82
N ASN A 75 16.61 10.94 23.24
CA ASN A 75 18.06 10.76 23.33
C ASN A 75 18.44 9.68 24.33
N LEU A 76 17.81 9.65 25.51
CA LEU A 76 18.11 8.64 26.52
C LEU A 76 17.58 7.25 26.13
N LEU A 77 16.41 7.18 25.49
CA LEU A 77 15.87 5.94 24.93
C LEU A 77 16.80 5.39 23.85
N ALA A 78 17.28 6.23 22.93
CA ALA A 78 18.18 5.83 21.86
C ALA A 78 19.48 5.20 22.39
N VAL A 79 20.05 5.75 23.47
CA VAL A 79 21.25 5.17 24.12
C VAL A 79 20.96 3.80 24.75
N ARG A 80 19.72 3.56 25.21
CA ARG A 80 19.31 2.28 25.79
C ARG A 80 18.79 1.28 24.76
N MET A 81 18.61 1.69 23.50
CA MET A 81 18.23 0.79 22.43
C MET A 81 19.45 -0.02 22.00
N GLU A 82 19.41 -1.32 22.25
CA GLU A 82 20.38 -2.26 21.72
C GLU A 82 19.86 -2.77 20.37
N LEU A 83 20.66 -2.59 19.32
CA LEU A 83 20.43 -3.19 18.02
C LEU A 83 21.39 -4.36 17.86
N GLY A 84 20.90 -5.47 17.31
CA GLY A 84 21.75 -6.64 17.05
C GLY A 84 22.87 -6.29 16.07
N ALA A 85 24.11 -6.66 16.38
CA ALA A 85 25.25 -6.44 15.50
C ALA A 85 25.01 -6.89 14.04
N PRO A 86 24.34 -8.03 13.75
CA PRO A 86 24.03 -8.41 12.37
C PRO A 86 23.13 -7.41 11.63
N MET A 87 22.14 -6.81 12.32
CA MET A 87 21.26 -5.79 11.76
C MET A 87 22.04 -4.51 11.44
N ILE A 88 22.92 -4.08 12.35
CA ILE A 88 23.82 -2.93 12.11
C ILE A 88 24.72 -3.20 10.90
N CYS A 89 25.36 -4.38 10.83
CA CYS A 89 26.20 -4.75 9.69
C CYS A 89 25.42 -4.75 8.37
N MET A 90 24.16 -5.19 8.38
CA MET A 90 23.31 -5.19 7.19
C MET A 90 23.05 -3.76 6.69
N TYR A 91 22.73 -2.82 7.60
CA TYR A 91 22.56 -1.41 7.25
C TYR A 91 23.86 -0.75 6.79
N LEU A 92 24.99 -1.05 7.45
CA LEU A 92 26.29 -0.50 7.06
C LEU A 92 26.76 -0.97 5.68
N LEU A 93 26.33 -2.16 5.26
CA LEU A 93 26.61 -2.73 3.95
C LEU A 93 25.57 -2.34 2.89
N ASP A 94 24.61 -1.48 3.22
CA ASP A 94 23.52 -1.05 2.33
C ASP A 94 22.70 -2.21 1.77
N TYR A 95 22.56 -3.28 2.55
CA TYR A 95 21.72 -4.41 2.19
C TYR A 95 20.24 -4.12 2.50
N PRO A 96 19.31 -4.59 1.65
CA PRO A 96 17.90 -4.33 1.84
C PRO A 96 17.33 -5.09 3.05
N ASP A 97 16.39 -4.45 3.75
CA ASP A 97 15.68 -5.03 4.90
C ASP A 97 14.77 -6.22 4.56
N HIS A 98 14.53 -6.46 3.26
CA HIS A 98 13.70 -7.56 2.79
C HIS A 98 14.14 -8.01 1.40
N TYR A 99 13.91 -9.29 1.12
CA TYR A 99 14.05 -9.88 -0.22
C TYR A 99 12.66 -10.29 -0.70
N THR A 100 12.18 -9.69 -1.78
CA THR A 100 10.91 -10.03 -2.42
C THR A 100 11.16 -10.48 -3.85
N SER A 101 10.57 -11.60 -4.24
CA SER A 101 10.59 -12.03 -5.65
C SER A 101 9.63 -11.19 -6.50
N HIS A 102 8.55 -10.71 -5.88
CA HIS A 102 7.44 -10.04 -6.53
C HIS A 102 6.99 -8.86 -5.69
N GLU A 103 6.50 -7.82 -6.36
CA GLU A 103 5.82 -6.71 -5.72
C GLU A 103 4.32 -6.99 -5.63
N PHE A 104 3.77 -6.78 -4.44
CA PHE A 104 2.37 -7.05 -4.17
C PHE A 104 1.54 -5.76 -4.15
N ARG A 105 0.39 -5.78 -4.81
CA ARG A 105 -0.54 -4.65 -4.83
C ARG A 105 -1.80 -4.97 -4.02
N PRO A 106 -2.13 -4.21 -2.97
CA PRO A 106 -3.38 -4.37 -2.22
C PRO A 106 -4.63 -4.27 -3.09
N PHE A 107 -5.46 -5.31 -3.09
CA PHE A 107 -6.70 -5.40 -3.85
C PHE A 107 -7.90 -5.72 -2.94
N TYR A 108 -8.77 -4.74 -2.73
CA TYR A 108 -9.99 -4.87 -1.94
C TYR A 108 -11.14 -5.38 -2.82
N TRP A 109 -11.21 -6.70 -2.98
CA TRP A 109 -12.10 -7.34 -3.96
C TRP A 109 -13.59 -7.08 -3.70
N LYS A 110 -14.01 -6.97 -2.43
CA LYS A 110 -15.40 -6.73 -2.06
C LYS A 110 -15.96 -5.43 -2.66
N SER A 111 -15.11 -4.41 -2.84
CA SER A 111 -15.49 -3.14 -3.46
C SER A 111 -15.98 -3.29 -4.89
N TYR A 112 -15.39 -4.22 -5.65
CA TYR A 112 -15.80 -4.49 -7.02
C TYR A 112 -17.13 -5.25 -7.05
N VAL A 113 -17.25 -6.28 -6.21
CA VAL A 113 -18.45 -7.12 -6.13
C VAL A 113 -19.69 -6.30 -5.76
N THR A 114 -19.57 -5.39 -4.80
CA THR A 114 -20.69 -4.52 -4.42
C THR A 114 -21.09 -3.57 -5.56
N GLU A 115 -20.14 -3.13 -6.39
CA GLU A 115 -20.47 -2.31 -7.57
C GLU A 115 -21.22 -3.12 -8.65
N VAL A 116 -20.86 -4.40 -8.81
CA VAL A 116 -21.62 -5.33 -9.67
C VAL A 116 -23.02 -5.59 -9.08
N GLN A 117 -23.14 -5.81 -7.77
CA GLN A 117 -24.42 -5.98 -7.08
C GLN A 117 -25.35 -4.78 -7.25
N LYS A 118 -24.81 -3.55 -7.24
CA LYS A 118 -25.58 -2.33 -7.52
C LYS A 118 -26.20 -2.36 -8.91
N SER A 119 -25.47 -2.86 -9.91
CA SER A 119 -25.97 -2.95 -11.29
C SER A 119 -27.13 -3.95 -11.42
N TRP A 120 -27.22 -4.91 -10.50
CA TRP A 120 -28.29 -5.90 -10.41
C TRP A 120 -29.37 -5.59 -9.35
N ASN A 121 -29.36 -4.40 -8.74
CA ASN A 121 -30.33 -3.96 -7.71
C ASN A 121 -30.47 -4.91 -6.50
N LEU A 122 -29.43 -5.68 -6.16
CA LEU A 122 -29.45 -6.53 -4.97
C LEU A 122 -29.31 -5.68 -3.68
N GLU A 123 -29.99 -6.09 -2.60
CA GLU A 123 -30.01 -5.34 -1.33
C GLU A 123 -28.59 -5.03 -0.81
N GLN A 124 -28.38 -3.78 -0.41
CA GLN A 124 -27.06 -3.24 -0.10
C GLN A 124 -26.56 -3.68 1.28
N SER A 125 -25.32 -4.17 1.34
CA SER A 125 -24.53 -4.16 2.57
C SER A 125 -23.82 -2.81 2.70
N ASN A 126 -24.21 -2.00 3.68
CA ASN A 126 -23.81 -0.59 3.89
C ASN A 126 -22.32 -0.32 4.25
N ASP A 127 -21.41 -1.27 4.08
CA ASP A 127 -20.04 -1.16 4.61
C ASP A 127 -19.01 -0.83 3.53
N HIS A 128 -19.19 0.27 2.81
CA HIS A 128 -18.25 0.73 1.78
C HIS A 128 -17.65 2.09 2.10
N LYS A 129 -16.38 2.07 2.51
CA LYS A 129 -15.57 3.27 2.73
C LYS A 129 -15.11 3.82 1.38
N VAL A 130 -15.58 5.01 1.03
CA VAL A 130 -15.14 5.76 -0.17
C VAL A 130 -14.32 6.97 0.26
N VAL A 131 -13.34 7.36 -0.57
CA VAL A 131 -12.58 8.59 -0.35
C VAL A 131 -13.39 9.76 -0.87
N LEU A 132 -13.61 10.80 -0.07
CA LEU A 132 -14.33 11.99 -0.52
C LEU A 132 -13.34 13.02 -1.12
N ILE A 133 -13.65 13.51 -2.32
CA ILE A 133 -12.86 14.52 -3.02
C ILE A 133 -13.75 15.73 -3.31
N LYS A 134 -13.22 16.94 -3.07
CA LYS A 134 -13.89 18.19 -3.42
C LYS A 134 -13.37 18.71 -4.76
N LYS A 135 -14.20 18.72 -5.80
CA LYS A 135 -13.87 19.24 -7.14
C LYS A 135 -14.87 20.32 -7.53
N LYS A 136 -14.39 21.52 -7.89
CA LYS A 136 -15.24 22.67 -8.30
C LYS A 136 -16.41 22.96 -7.32
N GLY A 137 -16.16 22.84 -6.03
CA GLY A 137 -17.17 23.09 -4.98
C GLY A 137 -18.13 21.93 -4.68
N ARG A 138 -18.09 20.83 -5.45
CA ARG A 138 -18.91 19.61 -5.22
C ARG A 138 -18.08 18.52 -4.54
N ILE A 139 -18.70 17.78 -3.62
CA ILE A 139 -18.09 16.62 -2.96
C ILE A 139 -18.48 15.38 -3.77
N CYS A 140 -17.48 14.62 -4.22
CA CYS A 140 -17.65 13.38 -4.96
C CYS A 140 -16.95 12.24 -4.21
N GLY A 141 -17.59 11.08 -4.11
CA GLY A 141 -16.91 9.86 -3.68
C GLY A 141 -15.99 9.36 -4.79
N LEU A 142 -14.78 8.96 -4.44
CA LEU A 142 -13.84 8.28 -5.33
C LEU A 142 -13.60 6.87 -4.80
N SER A 143 -13.90 5.89 -5.64
CA SER A 143 -13.56 4.49 -5.44
C SER A 143 -12.45 4.08 -6.40
N LYS A 144 -11.56 3.17 -6.00
CA LYS A 144 -10.57 2.55 -6.90
C LYS A 144 -11.24 1.76 -8.03
N VAL A 145 -12.48 1.33 -7.83
CA VAL A 145 -13.28 0.58 -8.83
C VAL A 145 -13.58 1.45 -10.05
N TYR A 146 -13.68 2.77 -9.88
CA TYR A 146 -13.95 3.70 -10.98
C TYR A 146 -12.85 3.69 -12.03
N ASP A 147 -11.60 3.45 -11.63
CA ASP A 147 -10.49 3.37 -12.58
C ASP A 147 -10.74 2.24 -13.62
N TYR A 148 -11.31 1.11 -13.19
CA TYR A 148 -11.65 -0.03 -14.08
C TYR A 148 -12.98 0.15 -14.82
N ILE A 149 -13.99 0.77 -14.19
CA ILE A 149 -15.29 1.06 -14.85
C ILE A 149 -15.09 2.01 -16.02
N TYR A 150 -14.34 3.09 -15.79
CA TYR A 150 -14.10 4.13 -16.79
C TYR A 150 -12.77 3.92 -17.52
N ARG A 151 -12.36 2.67 -17.70
CA ARG A 151 -11.14 2.31 -18.43
C ARG A 151 -11.20 2.73 -19.91
N PRO A 152 -10.05 2.99 -20.57
CA PRO A 152 -9.99 3.28 -21.99
C PRO A 152 -10.63 2.16 -22.84
N SER A 153 -11.21 2.51 -23.99
CA SER A 153 -11.84 1.54 -24.91
C SER A 153 -10.86 0.48 -25.42
N GLU A 154 -9.58 0.81 -25.53
CA GLU A 154 -8.52 -0.14 -25.91
C GLU A 154 -8.34 -1.28 -24.91
N LEU A 155 -8.70 -1.06 -23.65
CA LEU A 155 -8.60 -2.02 -22.55
C LEU A 155 -9.97 -2.63 -22.17
N GLU A 156 -10.98 -2.50 -23.03
CA GLU A 156 -12.32 -3.01 -22.76
C GLU A 156 -12.33 -4.51 -22.50
N ASN A 157 -11.57 -5.27 -23.29
CA ASN A 157 -11.45 -6.73 -23.21
C ASN A 157 -10.49 -7.21 -22.10
N MET A 158 -9.85 -6.30 -21.36
CA MET A 158 -8.93 -6.67 -20.29
C MET A 158 -9.71 -7.11 -19.06
N SER A 159 -9.41 -8.31 -18.55
CA SER A 159 -9.99 -8.79 -17.29
C SER A 159 -9.54 -7.94 -16.10
N LEU A 160 -10.36 -7.91 -15.05
CA LEU A 160 -10.04 -7.18 -13.82
C LEU A 160 -8.70 -7.62 -13.21
N TYR A 161 -8.40 -8.92 -13.27
CA TYR A 161 -7.11 -9.44 -12.81
C TYR A 161 -5.94 -8.81 -13.58
N ASN A 162 -5.98 -8.85 -14.91
CA ASN A 162 -4.93 -8.29 -15.76
C ASN A 162 -4.82 -6.76 -15.57
N TRP A 163 -5.94 -6.09 -15.35
CA TRP A 163 -5.96 -4.67 -15.02
C TRP A 163 -5.18 -4.36 -13.74
N ILE A 164 -5.44 -5.08 -12.65
CA ILE A 164 -4.76 -4.84 -11.36
C ILE A 164 -3.26 -5.09 -11.46
N VAL A 165 -2.88 -6.12 -12.23
CA VAL A 165 -1.49 -6.54 -12.44
C VAL A 165 -0.71 -5.52 -13.27
N ARG A 166 -1.31 -4.97 -14.34
CA ARG A 166 -0.59 -4.23 -15.38
C ARG A 166 -0.90 -2.74 -15.44
N CYS A 167 -2.08 -2.31 -15.01
CA CYS A 167 -2.50 -0.92 -15.18
C CYS A 167 -2.20 -0.11 -13.92
N GLU A 168 -1.64 1.09 -14.09
CA GLU A 168 -1.40 2.03 -13.01
C GLU A 168 -1.97 3.40 -13.35
N ARG A 169 -2.69 3.99 -12.40
CA ARG A 169 -3.19 5.36 -12.56
C ARG A 169 -2.08 6.35 -12.23
N VAL A 170 -1.69 7.16 -13.21
CA VAL A 170 -0.62 8.16 -13.09
C VAL A 170 -1.16 9.56 -13.38
N ASN A 171 -0.48 10.58 -12.84
CA ASN A 171 -0.84 11.97 -13.12
C ASN A 171 -0.43 12.35 -14.55
N ILE A 172 -1.28 13.11 -15.22
CA ILE A 172 -0.96 13.65 -16.54
C ILE A 172 0.09 14.77 -16.36
N PRO A 173 1.27 14.69 -17.01
CA PRO A 173 2.26 15.75 -16.94
C PRO A 173 1.74 17.04 -17.58
N LYS A 174 1.88 18.18 -16.86
CA LYS A 174 1.35 19.50 -17.25
C LYS A 174 1.92 20.05 -18.58
N ASN A 175 3.00 19.46 -19.11
CA ASN A 175 3.63 19.90 -20.34
C ASN A 175 2.93 19.39 -21.62
N SER A 176 2.00 18.43 -21.50
CA SER A 176 1.26 17.91 -22.66
C SER A 176 0.11 18.83 -23.12
N THR A 177 -0.40 19.70 -22.24
CA THR A 177 -1.57 20.55 -22.56
C THR A 177 -1.24 21.79 -23.41
N ALA A 178 0.03 22.08 -23.70
CA ALA A 178 0.43 23.22 -24.53
C ALA A 178 0.38 22.97 -26.05
N LYS A 179 0.25 21.72 -26.52
CA LYS A 179 0.26 21.38 -27.97
C LYS A 179 -1.13 21.34 -28.65
N LYS A 180 -2.21 21.83 -28.02
CA LYS A 180 -3.58 21.77 -28.61
C LYS A 180 -4.02 23.00 -29.42
N HIS A 181 -3.19 24.02 -29.59
CA HIS A 181 -3.48 25.13 -30.51
C HIS A 181 -2.25 25.45 -31.36
N ASN A 182 -2.16 24.82 -32.53
CA ASN A 182 -1.64 25.38 -33.78
C ASN A 182 -1.53 24.25 -34.81
N GLN A 183 -2.59 24.06 -35.60
CA GLN A 183 -2.43 23.51 -36.94
C GLN A 183 -1.87 24.64 -37.81
N GLU A 184 -0.63 24.49 -38.26
CA GLU A 184 -0.26 24.49 -39.69
C GLU A 184 1.27 24.50 -39.85
N ASN A 185 1.72 23.62 -40.76
CA ASN A 185 2.99 23.59 -41.50
C ASN A 185 4.24 22.94 -40.87
N ASN A 186 4.52 21.73 -41.39
CA ASN A 186 5.81 21.11 -41.70
C ASN A 186 7.08 21.52 -40.90
N SER A 187 7.52 20.60 -40.05
CA SER A 187 8.90 20.08 -40.09
C SER A 187 8.96 18.76 -39.32
N PHE A 188 9.61 17.77 -39.94
CA PHE A 188 10.11 16.55 -39.33
C PHE A 188 10.87 16.91 -38.04
N ASP A 189 10.34 16.53 -36.89
CA ASP A 189 11.12 16.46 -35.65
C ASP A 189 10.49 15.39 -34.74
N ASP A 190 11.22 14.28 -34.60
CA ASP A 190 10.96 13.21 -33.64
C ASP A 190 10.84 13.83 -32.25
N THR A 191 9.62 13.91 -31.72
CA THR A 191 9.42 14.08 -30.29
C THR A 191 8.39 13.08 -29.82
N ASP A 192 8.91 11.99 -29.26
CA ASP A 192 8.24 10.91 -28.54
C ASP A 192 7.03 11.43 -27.75
N ILE A 193 5.83 11.19 -28.30
CA ILE A 193 4.60 11.27 -27.54
C ILE A 193 4.54 9.97 -26.75
N ASP A 194 4.65 10.08 -25.43
CA ASP A 194 4.51 9.05 -24.38
C ASP A 194 3.38 8.04 -24.72
N GLU A 195 3.71 7.01 -25.51
CA GLU A 195 2.79 6.05 -26.16
C GLU A 195 2.00 5.20 -25.13
N ASP A 196 2.39 5.26 -23.86
CA ASP A 196 1.89 4.41 -22.80
C ASP A 196 0.76 5.04 -21.95
N LEU A 197 0.36 6.30 -22.20
CA LEU A 197 -0.66 6.99 -21.39
C LEU A 197 -2.05 7.00 -22.04
N LEU A 198 -2.94 6.16 -21.51
CA LEU A 198 -4.31 6.01 -21.98
C LEU A 198 -5.30 6.82 -21.12
N PRO A 199 -6.07 7.77 -21.69
CA PRO A 199 -7.02 8.57 -20.94
C PRO A 199 -8.25 7.76 -20.51
N PHE A 200 -8.83 8.09 -19.35
CA PHE A 200 -10.10 7.52 -18.92
C PHE A 200 -11.25 7.94 -19.84
N ILE A 201 -12.28 7.10 -19.97
CA ILE A 201 -13.51 7.48 -20.68
C ILE A 201 -14.32 8.51 -19.87
N TYR A 202 -15.31 9.11 -20.53
CA TYR A 202 -16.19 10.09 -19.92
C TYR A 202 -16.90 9.53 -18.69
N GLY A 203 -16.94 10.32 -17.60
CA GLY A 203 -17.58 9.95 -16.33
C GLY A 203 -16.60 9.72 -15.18
N HIS A 204 -15.30 9.51 -15.45
CA HIS A 204 -14.32 9.37 -14.37
C HIS A 204 -14.07 10.70 -13.63
N PRO A 205 -14.19 10.75 -12.28
CA PRO A 205 -13.99 11.99 -11.52
C PRO A 205 -12.62 12.67 -11.72
N LEU A 206 -11.60 11.87 -12.05
CA LEU A 206 -10.21 12.30 -12.25
C LEU A 206 -9.74 12.24 -13.70
N ALA A 207 -10.63 12.12 -14.70
CA ALA A 207 -10.26 12.06 -16.11
C ALA A 207 -9.33 13.21 -16.57
N ASP A 208 -9.54 14.42 -16.03
CA ASP A 208 -8.77 15.61 -16.42
C ASP A 208 -7.33 15.63 -15.87
N THR A 209 -7.05 14.87 -14.80
CA THR A 209 -5.79 14.95 -14.06
C THR A 209 -4.97 13.68 -14.10
N HIS A 210 -5.60 12.54 -14.39
CA HIS A 210 -4.97 11.24 -14.38
C HIS A 210 -5.25 10.47 -15.67
N ALA A 211 -4.29 9.63 -16.04
CA ALA A 211 -4.39 8.66 -17.11
C ALA A 211 -3.93 7.28 -16.61
N ILE A 212 -4.10 6.27 -17.43
CA ILE A 212 -3.66 4.90 -17.16
C ILE A 212 -2.37 4.65 -17.91
N ARG A 213 -1.38 4.14 -17.20
CA ARG A 213 -0.15 3.60 -17.76
C ARG A 213 -0.22 2.09 -17.80
N LEU A 214 0.14 1.49 -18.93
CA LEU A 214 0.25 0.04 -19.06
C LEU A 214 1.69 -0.41 -18.76
N SER A 215 1.86 -1.28 -17.77
CA SER A 215 3.15 -1.88 -17.45
C SER A 215 3.48 -3.04 -18.42
N PRO A 216 4.74 -3.20 -18.82
CA PRO A 216 5.20 -4.37 -19.56
C PRO A 216 5.01 -5.65 -18.72
N VAL A 217 4.86 -6.79 -19.40
CA VAL A 217 4.54 -8.08 -18.77
C VAL A 217 5.59 -8.50 -17.73
N ASN A 218 6.86 -8.10 -17.92
CA ASN A 218 7.95 -8.44 -17.01
C ASN A 218 7.89 -7.71 -15.65
N ASN A 219 7.15 -6.60 -15.56
CA ASN A 219 6.96 -5.82 -14.34
C ASN A 219 5.52 -6.00 -13.79
N ALA A 220 4.96 -7.19 -13.99
CA ALA A 220 3.64 -7.54 -13.50
C ALA A 220 3.61 -7.61 -11.97
N LEU A 221 2.67 -6.88 -11.37
CA LEU A 221 2.44 -6.89 -9.93
C LEU A 221 1.54 -8.05 -9.52
N VAL A 222 1.74 -8.59 -8.32
CA VAL A 222 0.89 -9.66 -7.79
C VAL A 222 -0.24 -9.07 -6.95
N PRO A 223 -1.53 -9.29 -7.30
CA PRO A 223 -2.64 -8.80 -6.49
C PRO A 223 -2.68 -9.48 -5.12
N ASN A 224 -2.68 -8.70 -4.06
CA ASN A 224 -2.92 -9.16 -2.70
C ASN A 224 -4.39 -8.96 -2.33
N PHE A 225 -5.18 -10.03 -2.34
CA PHE A 225 -6.62 -9.98 -2.08
C PHE A 225 -6.89 -9.71 -0.60
N ILE A 226 -7.48 -8.54 -0.32
CA ILE A 226 -7.86 -8.12 1.03
C ILE A 226 -9.38 -8.18 1.16
N GLY A 227 -9.85 -8.85 2.20
CA GLY A 227 -11.27 -9.02 2.50
C GLY A 227 -11.56 -10.37 3.15
N PRO A 228 -12.84 -10.77 3.23
CA PRO A 228 -13.19 -12.13 3.61
C PRO A 228 -12.62 -13.13 2.60
N GLY A 229 -12.64 -14.43 2.94
CA GLY A 229 -12.21 -15.48 2.01
C GLY A 229 -13.03 -15.43 0.72
N LEU A 230 -12.36 -15.62 -0.43
CA LEU A 230 -13.04 -15.70 -1.72
C LEU A 230 -14.06 -16.85 -1.70
N PRO A 231 -15.26 -16.65 -2.28
CA PRO A 231 -16.27 -17.69 -2.33
C PRO A 231 -15.78 -18.88 -3.16
N ARG A 232 -16.23 -20.07 -2.78
CA ARG A 232 -15.84 -21.32 -3.45
C ARG A 232 -16.97 -21.75 -4.37
N ARG A 233 -16.62 -22.13 -5.61
CA ARG A 233 -17.60 -22.69 -6.56
C ARG A 233 -18.43 -23.84 -5.98
N SER A 234 -17.82 -24.69 -5.17
CA SER A 234 -18.44 -25.90 -4.63
C SER A 234 -19.21 -25.71 -3.32
N LYS A 235 -19.15 -24.53 -2.69
CA LYS A 235 -19.79 -24.28 -1.38
C LYS A 235 -20.24 -22.83 -1.22
N GLY A 236 -21.48 -22.66 -0.76
CA GLY A 236 -22.06 -21.35 -0.46
C GLY A 236 -23.01 -20.89 -1.56
N ASP A 237 -23.18 -19.58 -1.64
CA ASP A 237 -24.04 -18.92 -2.64
C ASP A 237 -23.35 -18.89 -4.02
N HIS A 238 -23.96 -19.58 -4.98
CA HIS A 238 -23.47 -19.65 -6.36
C HIS A 238 -23.59 -18.29 -7.07
N GLU A 239 -24.66 -17.53 -6.81
CA GLU A 239 -24.84 -16.21 -7.43
C GLU A 239 -23.76 -15.26 -6.92
N TYR A 240 -23.51 -15.26 -5.61
CA TYR A 240 -22.40 -14.50 -5.04
C TYR A 240 -21.05 -14.93 -5.61
N TYR A 241 -20.79 -16.23 -5.79
CA TYR A 241 -19.58 -16.72 -6.46
C TYR A 241 -19.45 -16.15 -7.88
N CYS A 242 -20.51 -16.19 -8.68
CA CYS A 242 -20.52 -15.64 -10.04
C CYS A 242 -20.27 -14.12 -10.06
N LEU A 243 -20.72 -13.37 -9.06
CA LEU A 243 -20.44 -11.94 -8.95
C LEU A 243 -18.97 -11.62 -8.63
N THR A 244 -18.21 -12.60 -8.12
CA THR A 244 -16.80 -12.43 -7.75
C THR A 244 -15.79 -12.85 -8.82
N MET A 245 -16.24 -13.61 -9.84
CA MET A 245 -15.39 -14.21 -10.88
C MET A 245 -15.54 -13.45 -12.20
#